data_AF-A0A0R1Q0V7-F1
#
_entry.id   AF-A0A0R1Q0V7-F1
#
_cell.length_a   1.000
_cell.length_b   1.000
_cell.length_c   1.000
_cell.angle_alpha   90.00
_cell.angle_beta   90.00
_cell.angle_gamma   90.00
#
_symmetry.space_group_name_H-M   'P 1'
#
loop_
_entity.id
_entity.type
_entity.pdbx_description
1 polymer ?
#
loop_
_entity_poly.entity_id
_entity_poly.type
_entity_poly.pdbx_seq_one_letter_code
_entity_poly.pdbx_strand_id
1 'polypeptide(L)'
;MEFNKNQVEATIVQRLNELLNRKIEHDELSSEAYVLYKDEMLQVPTISGKPLPEKVMAYFYGCENYIGFLITDLQQQELLAWGILDSNNQLVRGGKNE
;
A
#
# COMPACT_ATOMS: atom_id res chain seq x y z
N MET A 1 -6.24 16.53 21.72
CA MET A 1 -6.08 15.05 21.74
C MET A 1 -4.77 14.75 21.03
N GLU A 2 -3.76 14.31 21.77
CA GLU A 2 -2.57 13.71 21.13
C GLU A 2 -2.96 12.33 20.64
N PHE A 3 -3.31 12.22 19.36
CA PHE A 3 -3.49 10.93 18.71
C PHE A 3 -2.12 10.25 18.63
N ASN A 4 -2.02 9.06 19.23
CA ASN A 4 -0.76 8.34 19.34
C ASN A 4 -0.41 7.80 17.94
N LYS A 5 0.68 8.28 17.32
CA LYS A 5 1.19 7.82 16.02
C LYS A 5 1.09 6.30 15.82
N ASN A 6 1.39 5.55 16.88
CA ASN A 6 1.33 4.09 16.89
C ASN A 6 -0.08 3.53 16.65
N GLN A 7 -1.13 4.20 17.12
CA GLN A 7 -2.52 3.80 16.87
C GLN A 7 -2.91 4.03 15.42
N VAL A 8 -2.51 5.17 14.83
CA VAL A 8 -2.81 5.47 13.42
C VAL A 8 -2.12 4.48 12.50
N GLU A 9 -0.83 4.20 12.74
CA GLU A 9 -0.11 3.17 11.98
C GLU A 9 -0.77 1.79 12.13
N ALA A 10 -1.20 1.41 13.35
CA ALA A 10 -1.86 0.14 13.58
C ALA A 10 -3.20 0.04 12.83
N THR A 11 -3.99 1.11 12.81
CA THR A 11 -5.24 1.17 12.03
C THR A 11 -4.96 1.03 10.54
N ILE A 12 -3.96 1.74 10.01
CA ILE A 12 -3.59 1.63 8.60
C ILE A 12 -3.15 0.21 8.26
N VAL A 13 -2.26 -0.39 9.05
CA VAL A 13 -1.80 -1.77 8.84
C VAL A 13 -2.98 -2.76 8.91
N GLN A 14 -3.88 -2.59 9.87
CA GLN A 14 -5.06 -3.44 9.98
C GLN A 14 -5.92 -3.34 8.72
N ARG A 15 -6.17 -2.14 8.21
CA ARG A 15 -6.95 -1.94 6.97
C ARG A 15 -6.26 -2.52 5.74
N LEU A 16 -4.96 -2.34 5.60
CA LEU A 16 -4.20 -2.92 4.49
C LEU A 16 -4.22 -4.45 4.56
N ASN A 17 -4.14 -5.05 5.75
CA ASN A 17 -4.28 -6.50 5.94
C ASN A 17 -5.70 -6.99 5.64
N GLU A 18 -6.74 -6.26 6.03
CA GLU A 18 -8.13 -6.58 5.64
C GLU A 18 -8.30 -6.55 4.12
N LEU A 19 -7.73 -5.56 3.44
CA LEU A 19 -7.74 -5.46 1.98
C LEU A 19 -6.97 -6.63 1.33
N LEU A 20 -5.82 -7.01 1.88
CA LEU A 20 -5.06 -8.16 1.39
C LEU A 20 -5.83 -9.48 1.57
N ASN A 21 -6.46 -9.68 2.73
CA ASN A 21 -7.22 -10.90 3.03
C ASN A 21 -8.52 -10.99 2.21
N ARG A 22 -9.24 -9.88 2.00
CA ARG A 22 -10.47 -9.87 1.19
C ARG A 22 -10.24 -10.30 -0.25
N LYS A 23 -9.06 -10.01 -0.82
CA LYS A 23 -8.67 -10.47 -2.17
C LYS A 23 -8.52 -11.98 -2.27
N ILE A 24 -8.18 -12.66 -1.17
CA ILE A 24 -8.02 -14.12 -1.16
C ILE A 24 -9.39 -14.80 -1.31
N GLU A 25 -10.46 -14.16 -0.83
CA GLU A 25 -11.79 -14.76 -0.77
C GLU A 25 -12.76 -14.26 -1.86
N HIS A 26 -12.54 -13.09 -2.47
CA HIS A 26 -13.48 -12.52 -3.45
C HIS A 26 -12.79 -11.80 -4.63
N ASP A 27 -13.14 -12.25 -5.85
CA ASP A 27 -12.72 -11.79 -7.19
C ASP A 27 -13.23 -10.37 -7.56
N GLU A 28 -13.57 -9.54 -6.57
CA GLU A 28 -14.00 -8.16 -6.80
C GLU A 28 -12.81 -7.21 -6.55
N LEU A 29 -12.32 -6.61 -7.63
CA LEU A 29 -11.54 -5.38 -7.59
C LEU A 29 -12.27 -4.39 -6.69
N SER A 30 -11.80 -4.22 -5.44
CA SER A 30 -12.39 -3.22 -4.56
C SER A 30 -12.27 -1.86 -5.24
N SER A 31 -13.28 -1.00 -5.08
CA SER A 31 -13.33 0.36 -5.64
C SER A 31 -12.17 1.28 -5.18
N GLU A 32 -11.23 0.75 -4.39
CA GLU A 32 -10.06 1.42 -3.82
C GLU A 32 -8.74 0.93 -4.48
N ALA A 33 -8.84 0.10 -5.51
CA ALA A 33 -7.73 -0.43 -6.29
C ALA A 33 -7.46 0.45 -7.53
N TYR A 34 -6.21 0.88 -7.69
CA TYR A 34 -5.75 1.66 -8.83
C TYR A 34 -4.71 0.87 -9.61
N VAL A 35 -4.93 0.70 -10.90
CA VAL A 35 -3.88 0.21 -11.80
C VAL A 35 -2.88 1.33 -11.98
N LEU A 36 -1.64 1.12 -11.54
CA LEU A 36 -0.54 2.05 -11.77
C LEU A 36 0.35 1.52 -12.88
N TYR A 37 0.69 2.40 -13.82
CA TYR A 37 1.72 2.15 -14.82
C TYR A 37 3.10 2.54 -14.28
N LYS A 38 4.15 1.94 -14.82
CA LYS A 38 5.54 2.17 -14.38
C LYS A 38 5.93 3.65 -14.33
N ASP A 39 5.46 4.46 -15.27
CA ASP A 39 5.71 5.90 -15.31
C ASP A 39 4.99 6.67 -14.17
N GLU A 40 3.89 6.13 -13.63
CA GLU A 40 3.15 6.71 -12.51
C GLU A 40 3.72 6.28 -11.15
N MET A 41 4.42 5.14 -11.10
CA MET A 41 5.07 4.62 -9.88
C MET A 41 6.27 5.45 -9.42
N LEU A 42 6.81 6.34 -10.25
CA LEU A 42 7.93 7.23 -9.92
C LEU A 42 7.65 8.15 -8.72
N GLN A 43 6.36 8.34 -8.38
CA GLN A 43 5.92 9.15 -7.24
C GLN A 43 5.74 8.37 -5.94
N VAL A 44 5.71 7.03 -6.00
CA VAL A 44 5.71 6.20 -4.78
C VAL A 44 7.16 5.95 -4.42
N PRO A 45 7.64 6.33 -3.22
CA PRO A 45 9.00 6.05 -2.79
C PRO A 45 9.21 4.55 -2.83
N THR A 46 9.91 4.10 -3.87
CA THR A 46 10.08 2.69 -4.18
C THR A 46 11.02 2.10 -3.14
N ILE A 47 10.51 1.13 -2.40
CA ILE A 47 11.28 0.38 -1.40
C ILE A 47 12.29 -0.51 -2.16
N SER A 48 13.45 0.08 -2.43
CA SER A 48 14.74 -0.47 -2.87
C SER A 48 14.75 -1.85 -3.55
N GLY A 49 15.23 -1.88 -4.80
CA GLY A 49 16.10 -2.96 -5.30
C GLY A 49 15.54 -3.98 -6.30
N LYS A 50 14.23 -4.08 -6.52
CA LYS A 50 13.66 -4.92 -7.60
C LYS A 50 12.78 -4.07 -8.52
N PRO A 51 12.90 -4.20 -9.84
CA PRO A 51 12.01 -3.49 -10.76
C PRO A 51 10.58 -3.98 -10.54
N LEU A 52 9.66 -3.05 -10.26
CA LEU A 52 8.24 -3.36 -10.32
C LEU A 52 7.87 -3.72 -11.78
N PRO A 53 6.87 -4.60 -11.97
CA PRO A 53 6.31 -4.87 -13.29
C PRO A 53 5.81 -3.59 -13.98
N GLU A 54 5.59 -3.67 -15.29
CA GLU A 54 5.08 -2.53 -16.08
C GLU A 54 3.74 -2.00 -15.55
N LYS A 55 2.91 -2.90 -15.01
CA LYS A 55 1.63 -2.58 -14.40
C LYS A 55 1.52 -3.30 -13.06
N VAL A 56 1.09 -2.57 -12.05
CA VAL A 56 0.82 -3.10 -10.71
C VAL A 56 -0.57 -2.66 -10.28
N MET A 57 -1.11 -3.35 -9.29
CA MET A 57 -2.30 -2.91 -8.60
C MET A 57 -1.91 -2.25 -7.29
N ALA A 58 -2.32 -1.01 -7.07
CA ALA A 58 -2.04 -0.25 -5.87
C ALA A 58 -3.32 0.04 -5.09
N TYR A 59 -3.22 0.00 -3.77
CA TYR A 59 -4.29 0.27 -2.82
C TYR A 59 -3.79 1.36 -1.92
N PHE A 60 -4.63 2.37 -1.70
CA PHE A 60 -4.29 3.49 -0.83
C PHE A 60 -5.35 3.62 0.25
N TYR A 61 -4.89 3.88 1.47
CA TYR A 61 -5.75 4.16 2.61
C TYR A 61 -5.24 5.39 3.36
N GLY A 62 -5.98 6.49 3.25
CA GLY A 62 -5.69 7.72 3.99
C GLY A 62 -6.26 7.66 5.41
N CYS A 63 -5.45 7.99 6.40
CA CYS A 63 -5.89 8.18 7.79
C CYS A 63 -5.12 9.33 8.43
N GLU A 64 -5.83 10.42 8.74
CA GLU A 64 -5.23 11.66 9.28
C GLU A 64 -4.12 12.19 8.37
N ASN A 65 -2.91 12.35 8.90
CA ASN A 65 -1.73 12.83 8.19
C ASN A 65 -0.89 11.69 7.59
N TYR A 66 -1.45 10.48 7.47
CA TYR A 66 -0.73 9.31 6.99
C TYR A 66 -1.49 8.63 5.84
N ILE A 67 -0.74 8.07 4.90
CA ILE A 67 -1.27 7.32 3.78
C ILE A 67 -0.62 5.93 3.79
N GLY A 68 -1.43 4.91 4.05
CA GLY A 68 -1.05 3.53 3.80
C GLY A 68 -1.12 3.20 2.32
N PHE A 69 -0.16 2.42 1.83
CA PHE A 69 -0.22 1.85 0.49
C PHE A 69 0.12 0.37 0.51
N LEU A 70 -0.48 -0.35 -0.44
CA LEU A 70 -0.20 -1.76 -0.71
C LEU A 70 -0.15 -1.93 -2.24
N ILE A 71 0.90 -2.56 -2.74
CA ILE A 71 1.16 -2.77 -4.16
C ILE A 71 1.29 -4.27 -4.39
N THR A 72 0.47 -4.79 -5.29
CA THR A 72 0.52 -6.17 -5.75
C THR A 72 0.83 -6.24 -7.23
N ASP A 73 1.13 -7.43 -7.73
CA ASP A 73 1.06 -7.69 -9.16
C ASP A 73 -0.36 -7.45 -9.70
N LEU A 74 -0.50 -7.44 -11.03
CA LEU A 74 -1.77 -7.12 -11.69
C LEU A 74 -2.87 -8.14 -11.36
N GLN A 75 -2.51 -9.42 -11.16
CA GLN A 75 -3.45 -10.46 -10.75
C GLN A 75 -3.73 -10.45 -9.25
N GLN A 76 -3.08 -9.55 -8.49
CA GLN A 76 -3.24 -9.38 -7.05
C GLN A 76 -2.87 -10.62 -6.22
N GLN A 77 -2.06 -11.51 -6.77
CA GLN A 77 -1.61 -12.75 -6.14
C GLN A 77 -0.35 -12.54 -5.30
N GLU A 78 0.53 -11.65 -5.71
CA GLU A 78 1.81 -11.40 -5.05
C GLU A 78 1.87 -9.98 -4.48
N LEU A 79 2.16 -9.87 -3.18
CA LEU A 79 2.47 -8.60 -2.55
C LEU A 79 3.88 -8.15 -2.93
N LEU A 80 3.98 -7.07 -3.71
CA LEU A 80 5.25 -6.53 -4.21
C LEU A 80 5.84 -5.48 -3.26
N ALA A 81 4.99 -4.65 -2.64
CA ALA A 81 5.39 -3.65 -1.68
C ALA A 81 4.23 -3.22 -0.78
N TRP A 82 4.53 -2.75 0.41
CA TRP A 82 3.57 -2.02 1.25
C TRP A 82 4.31 -0.99 2.10
N GLY A 83 3.58 0.03 2.53
CA GLY A 83 4.14 1.03 3.42
C GLY A 83 3.13 2.05 3.91
N ILE A 84 3.62 2.95 4.73
CA ILE A 84 2.90 4.08 5.29
C ILE A 84 3.76 5.31 5.05
N LEU A 85 3.16 6.30 4.43
CA LEU A 85 3.72 7.61 4.18
C LEU A 85 3.18 8.60 5.22
N ASP A 86 4.01 9.55 5.65
CA ASP A 86 3.52 10.74 6.35
C ASP A 86 3.03 11.81 5.36
N SER A 87 2.58 12.95 5.88
CA SER A 87 2.08 14.08 5.10
C SER A 87 3.13 14.76 4.22
N ASN A 88 4.41 14.42 4.39
CA ASN A 88 5.52 14.86 3.53
C ASN A 88 5.91 13.79 2.51
N ASN A 89 5.09 12.75 2.33
CA ASN A 89 5.35 11.59 1.48
C ASN A 89 6.61 10.81 1.88
N GLN A 90 7.04 10.89 3.14
CA GLN A 90 8.18 10.12 3.64
C GLN A 90 7.71 8.77 4.17
N LEU A 91 8.42 7.71 3.81
CA LEU A 91 8.14 6.37 4.30
C LEU A 91 8.45 6.28 5.80
N VAL A 92 7.41 6.15 6.62
CA VAL A 92 7.55 5.99 8.07
C VAL A 92 7.59 4.52 8.49
N ARG A 93 6.98 3.64 7.69
CA ARG A 93 6.94 2.19 7.92
C ARG A 93 6.71 1.46 6.61
N GLY A 94 7.34 0.31 6.41
CA GLY A 94 7.12 -0.53 5.23
C GLY A 94 8.07 -1.73 5.21
N GLY A 95 7.80 -2.67 4.32
CA GLY A 95 8.61 -3.89 4.17
C GLY A 95 8.29 -4.63 2.87
N LYS A 96 9.15 -5.58 2.52
CA LYS A 96 8.84 -6.66 1.56
C LYS A 96 8.44 -7.89 2.37
N ASN A 97 7.59 -8.76 1.82
CA ASN A 97 7.61 -10.15 2.28
C ASN A 97 9.01 -10.70 1.97
N GLU A 98 9.78 -10.99 3.02
CA GLU A 98 10.95 -11.88 2.95
C GLU A 98 10.50 -13.31 2.65
#